data_AF-A0A967KN28-F1
#
_entry.id   AF-A0A967KN28-F1
#
_cell.length_a   1.000
_cell.length_b   1.000
_cell.length_c   1.000
_cell.angle_alpha   90.00
_cell.angle_beta   90.00
_cell.angle_gamma   90.00
#
_symmetry.space_group_name_H-M   'P 1'
#
loop_
_entity.id
_entity.type
_entity.pdbx_description
1 polymer ?
#
loop_
_entity_poly.entity_id
_entity_poly.type
_entity_poly.pdbx_seq_one_letter_code
_entity_poly.pdbx_strand_id
1 'polypeptide(L)' 'MATVDVSEMVKESGLDWTLARAPRLINKLATDNLYIGPLNSKMRPTLSREDYANFMIDQVDMDTYIGQTPVISDK' A
#
# COMPACT_ATOMS: atom_id res chain seq x y z
N MET A 1 -10.14 13.38 24.80
CA MET A 1 -9.06 12.53 24.27
C MET A 1 -9.15 12.64 22.75
N ALA A 2 -8.26 13.39 22.12
CA ALA A 2 -8.19 13.44 20.66
C ALA A 2 -7.50 12.15 20.19
N THR A 3 -8.14 11.40 19.31
CA THR A 3 -7.52 10.22 18.71
C THR A 3 -6.49 10.70 17.71
N VAL A 4 -5.22 10.43 17.95
CA VAL A 4 -4.16 10.68 16.96
C VAL A 4 -4.21 9.55 15.93
N ASP A 5 -4.31 9.88 14.64
CA ASP A 5 -4.27 8.91 13.55
C ASP A 5 -2.80 8.55 13.26
N VAL A 6 -2.48 7.25 13.29
CA VAL A 6 -1.12 6.76 12.98
C VAL A 6 -0.64 7.24 11.61
N SER A 7 -1.55 7.36 10.64
CA SER A 7 -1.21 7.86 9.31
C SER A 7 -0.81 9.33 9.31
N GLU A 8 -1.34 10.14 10.23
CA GLU A 8 -0.98 11.55 10.40
C GLU A 8 0.42 11.67 11.04
N MET A 9 0.69 10.86 12.07
CA MET A 9 2.03 10.78 12.68
C MET A 9 3.12 10.40 11.68
N VAL A 10 2.84 9.44 10.79
CA VAL A 10 3.79 9.04 9.74
C VAL A 10 4.03 10.18 8.77
N LYS A 11 2.98 10.88 8.33
CA LYS A 11 3.09 12.02 7.40
C LYS A 11 3.87 13.19 7.97
N GLU A 12 3.71 13.47 9.27
CA GLU A 12 4.37 14.57 9.98
C GLU A 12 5.78 14.22 10.49
N SER A 13 6.22 12.97 10.35
CA SER A 13 7.47 12.47 10.93
C SER A 13 8.74 13.12 10.37
N GLY A 14 8.67 13.78 9.21
CA GLY A 14 9.84 14.27 8.48
C GLY A 14 10.71 13.16 7.86
N LEU A 15 10.24 11.91 7.86
CA LEU A 15 10.90 10.77 7.23
C LEU A 15 10.44 10.61 5.78
N ASP A 16 11.21 9.84 5.00
CA ASP A 16 10.74 9.28 3.75
C ASP A 16 9.74 8.17 4.04
N TRP A 17 8.46 8.41 3.75
CA TRP A 17 7.39 7.48 4.07
C TRP A 17 6.57 7.07 2.85
N THR A 18 6.04 5.86 2.89
CA THR A 18 5.01 5.36 1.97
C THR A 18 3.90 4.72 2.79
N LEU A 19 2.66 5.14 2.55
CA LEU A 19 1.48 4.54 3.20
C LEU A 19 0.73 3.66 2.19
N ALA A 20 1.12 2.39 2.13
CA ALA A 20 0.49 1.39 1.28
C ALA A 20 -0.94 1.08 1.75
N ARG A 21 -1.92 1.23 0.85
CA ARG A 21 -3.34 0.97 1.15
C ARG A 21 -3.82 -0.25 0.39
N ALA A 22 -4.14 -1.32 1.11
CA ALA A 22 -4.67 -2.55 0.55
C ALA A 22 -6.17 -2.73 0.85
N PRO A 23 -6.94 -3.38 -0.03
CA PRO A 23 -8.28 -3.86 0.25
C PRO A 23 -8.21 -5.13 1.13
N ARG A 24 -9.20 -6.02 1.05
CA ARG A 24 -9.21 -7.26 1.85
C ARG A 24 -8.04 -8.17 1.46
N LEU A 25 -7.14 -8.41 2.40
CA LEU A 25 -6.02 -9.35 2.21
C LEU A 25 -6.46 -10.82 2.25
N ILE A 26 -6.05 -11.60 1.26
CA ILE A 26 -6.39 -13.03 1.10
C ILE A 26 -5.14 -13.92 1.05
N ASN A 27 -5.29 -15.18 1.48
CA ASN A 27 -4.22 -16.18 1.41
C ASN A 27 -4.28 -16.88 0.04
N LYS A 28 -3.55 -16.34 -0.93
CA LYS A 28 -3.31 -16.91 -2.25
C LYS A 28 -1.87 -16.64 -2.63
N LEU A 29 -1.36 -17.41 -3.60
CA LEU A 29 -0.07 -17.17 -4.20
C LEU A 29 -0.03 -15.78 -4.86
N ALA A 30 1.16 -15.18 -4.86
CA ALA A 30 1.45 -13.98 -5.62
C ALA A 30 1.05 -14.14 -7.09
N THR A 31 0.51 -13.07 -7.66
CA THR A 31 0.14 -13.00 -9.07
C THR A 31 1.11 -12.15 -9.89
N ASP A 32 1.94 -11.34 -9.21
CA ASP A 32 2.85 -10.35 -9.80
C ASP A 32 2.15 -9.37 -10.77
N ASN A 33 0.82 -9.26 -10.66
CA ASN A 33 -0.02 -8.47 -11.54
C ASN A 33 -0.89 -7.53 -10.71
N LEU A 34 -0.27 -6.42 -10.31
CA LEU A 34 -0.88 -5.45 -9.40
C LEU A 34 -1.51 -4.28 -10.15
N TYR A 35 -2.63 -3.84 -9.61
CA TYR A 35 -3.12 -2.49 -9.82
C TYR A 35 -2.49 -1.59 -8.75
N ILE A 36 -1.75 -0.57 -9.16
CA ILE A 36 -1.20 0.46 -8.28
C ILE A 36 -1.64 1.82 -8.80
N GLY A 37 -2.38 2.58 -8.00
CA GLY A 37 -2.90 3.87 -8.46
C GLY A 37 -3.92 4.50 -7.53
N PRO A 38 -4.73 5.45 -8.04
CA PRO A 38 -5.79 6.07 -7.24
C PRO A 38 -6.91 5.08 -6.94
N LEU A 39 -7.66 5.34 -5.88
CA LEU A 39 -8.89 4.60 -5.60
C LEU A 39 -9.92 4.87 -6.70
N ASN A 40 -10.25 3.85 -7.48
CA ASN A 40 -11.27 3.92 -8.53
C ASN A 40 -11.88 2.54 -8.81
N SER A 41 -12.82 2.48 -9.75
CA SER A 41 -13.56 1.27 -10.13
C SER A 41 -12.73 0.16 -10.77
N LYS A 42 -11.46 0.42 -11.14
CA LYS A 42 -10.56 -0.60 -11.71
C LYS A 42 -9.89 -1.45 -10.63
N MET A 43 -9.94 -1.00 -9.37
CA MET A 43 -9.35 -1.71 -8.25
C MET A 43 -10.20 -2.95 -7.89
N ARG A 44 -9.54 -4.08 -7.63
CA ARG A 44 -10.21 -5.27 -7.11
C ARG A 44 -10.44 -5.17 -5.61
N PRO A 45 -11.46 -5.85 -5.07
CA PRO A 45 -11.75 -5.84 -3.64
C PRO A 45 -10.78 -6.70 -2.81
N THR A 46 -9.80 -7.35 -3.45
CA THR A 46 -8.84 -8.24 -2.80
C THR A 46 -7.41 -7.96 -3.23
N LEU A 47 -6.48 -8.38 -2.38
CA LEU A 47 -5.04 -8.43 -2.66
C LEU A 47 -4.46 -9.68 -1.99
N SER A 48 -3.61 -10.43 -2.68
CA SER A 48 -2.88 -11.54 -2.06
C SER A 48 -1.90 -11.02 -0.97
N ARG A 49 -1.75 -11.74 0.15
CA ARG A 49 -0.78 -11.35 1.19
C ARG A 49 0.66 -11.39 0.69
N GLU A 50 0.97 -12.30 -0.23
CA GLU A 50 2.31 -12.44 -0.81
C GLU A 50 2.64 -11.23 -1.69
N ASP A 51 1.73 -10.84 -2.59
CA ASP A 51 1.91 -9.63 -3.41
C ASP A 51 2.03 -8.37 -2.55
N TYR A 52 1.23 -8.26 -1.49
CA TYR A 52 1.33 -7.12 -0.57
C TYR A 52 2.68 -7.08 0.13
N ALA A 53 3.20 -8.23 0.59
CA ALA A 53 4.51 -8.30 1.22
C ALA A 53 5.64 -7.95 0.23
N ASN A 54 5.57 -8.46 -1.00
CA ASN A 54 6.53 -8.12 -2.06
C ASN A 54 6.53 -6.62 -2.33
N PHE A 55 5.35 -6.01 -2.51
CA PHE A 55 5.23 -4.56 -2.70
C PHE A 55 5.88 -3.77 -1.56
N MET A 56 5.67 -4.19 -0.31
CA MET A 56 6.25 -3.52 0.86
C MET A 56 7.78 -3.64 0.91
N ILE A 57 8.33 -4.80 0.55
CA ILE A 57 9.77 -5.04 0.48
C ILE A 57 10.39 -4.19 -0.64
N ASP A 58 9.74 -4.10 -1.80
CA ASP A 58 10.20 -3.28 -2.92
C ASP A 58 10.37 -1.80 -2.55
N GLN A 59 9.62 -1.29 -1.57
CA GLN A 59 9.74 0.11 -1.12
C GLN A 59 11.02 0.38 -0.32
N VAL A 60 11.73 -0.65 0.12
CA VAL A 60 13.05 -0.48 0.78
C VAL A 60 14.12 -0.09 -0.25
N ASP A 61 13.96 -0.55 -1.49
CA ASP A 61 14.92 -0.33 -2.58
C ASP A 61 14.43 0.72 -3.61
N MET A 62 13.15 1.09 -3.59
CA MET A 62 12.53 1.97 -4.59
C MET A 62 11.95 3.25 -3.98
N ASP A 63 12.35 4.40 -4.53
CA ASP A 63 11.89 5.73 -4.08
C ASP A 63 10.56 6.19 -4.72
N THR A 64 9.92 5.33 -5.52
CA THR A 64 8.82 5.72 -6.42
C THR A 64 7.60 6.28 -5.68
N TYR A 65 7.34 5.80 -4.45
CA TYR A 65 6.16 6.14 -3.66
C TYR A 65 6.48 6.91 -2.38
N ILE A 66 7.67 7.52 -2.27
CA ILE A 66 8.00 8.42 -1.16
C ILE A 66 6.99 9.58 -1.12
N GLY A 67 6.47 9.86 0.07
CA GLY A 67 5.45 10.88 0.32
C GLY A 67 4.05 10.54 -0.21
N GLN A 68 3.79 9.29 -0.60
CA GLN A 68 2.55 8.89 -1.27
C GLN A 68 1.74 7.86 -0.49
N THR A 69 0.44 7.80 -0.84
CA THR A 69 -0.52 6.86 -0.26
C THR A 69 -1.06 5.89 -1.34
N PRO A 70 -0.21 5.10 -2.02
CA PRO A 70 -0.66 4.28 -3.15
C PRO A 70 -1.74 3.28 -2.72
N VAL A 71 -2.75 3.09 -3.57
CA VAL A 71 -3.72 2.01 -3.42
C VAL A 71 -3.26 0.83 -4.25
N ILE A 72 -3.23 -0.35 -3.65
CA ILE A 72 -2.72 -1.59 -4.26
C ILE A 72 -3.82 -2.66 -4.22
N SER A 73 -4.08 -3.33 -5.34
CA SER A 73 -4.96 -4.50 -5.40
C SER A 73 -4.48 -5.51 -6.44
N ASP A 74 -5.10 -6.69 -6.44
CA ASP A 74 -5.04 -7.58 -7.60
C ASP A 74 -5.56 -6.84 -8.86
N LYS A 75 -5.04 -7.15 -10.04
CA LYS A 75 -5.50 -6.59 -11.33
C LYS A 75 -6.59 -7.40 -11.99
#